data_AF-A0A4Q9DHB1-F1
#
_entry.id   AF-A0A4Q9DHB1-F1
#
_cell.length_a   1.000
_cell.length_b   1.000
_cell.length_c   1.000
_cell.angle_alpha   90.00
_cell.angle_beta   90.00
_cell.angle_gamma   90.00
#
_symmetry.space_group_name_H-M   'P 1'
#
loop_
_entity.id
_entity.type
_entity.pdbx_description
1 polymer ?
#
loop_
_entity_poly.entity_id
_entity_poly.type
_entity_poly.pdbx_seq_one_letter_code
_entity_poly.pdbx_strand_id
1 'polypeptide(L)'
;MSASLYFDKIGSLLAEIKAAELPVIQLLGGSIGQSIASGGIVHLFGSGHSHMAANEVFVRAGTITAVRAIWPRQETDKLERVEGLGDAVLKFGDVRPGEYLFVFSHSGINPMPIDVALAAKRRGAVTVAVGSKAHSLSVPGRHSNGKRLFEACDYFIDTHVPAGDALLAEASFPYAYGPASTAAFVTIIQAVMAEAVHWMLENGFDPPVRVSRNMPGGDERNDRLGELYKHRIPELG
;
A
#
# COMPACT_ATOMS: atom_id res chain seq x y z
N MET A 1 1.03 -13.58 -29.43
CA MET A 1 1.82 -12.36 -29.10
C MET A 1 1.74 -12.14 -27.60
N SER A 2 2.86 -12.22 -26.88
CA SER A 2 2.90 -12.20 -25.41
C SER A 2 2.41 -10.88 -24.79
N ALA A 3 2.61 -9.74 -25.45
CA ALA A 3 2.14 -8.44 -24.96
C ALA A 3 0.61 -8.35 -24.89
N SER A 4 -0.12 -8.76 -25.94
CA SER A 4 -1.59 -8.78 -25.94
C SER A 4 -2.11 -9.69 -24.83
N LEU A 5 -1.54 -10.90 -24.72
CA LEU A 5 -1.93 -11.85 -23.69
C LEU A 5 -1.69 -11.28 -22.28
N TYR A 6 -0.59 -10.55 -22.07
CA TYR A 6 -0.33 -9.87 -20.81
C TYR A 6 -1.41 -8.83 -20.49
N PHE A 7 -1.76 -7.95 -21.46
CA PHE A 7 -2.83 -6.96 -21.29
C PHE A 7 -4.17 -7.60 -20.94
N ASP A 8 -4.53 -8.70 -21.60
CA ASP A 8 -5.77 -9.43 -21.32
C ASP A 8 -5.75 -10.03 -19.90
N LYS A 9 -4.61 -10.63 -19.48
CA LYS A 9 -4.45 -11.25 -18.16
C LYS A 9 -4.45 -10.23 -17.03
N ILE A 10 -3.70 -9.12 -17.17
CA ILE A 10 -3.71 -8.07 -16.15
C ILE A 10 -5.08 -7.38 -16.09
N GLY A 11 -5.74 -7.16 -17.23
CA GLY A 11 -7.10 -6.61 -17.26
C GLY A 11 -8.11 -7.51 -16.53
N SER A 12 -8.03 -8.82 -16.74
CA SER A 12 -8.88 -9.80 -16.05
C SER A 12 -8.62 -9.81 -14.55
N LEU A 13 -7.34 -9.77 -14.13
CA LEU A 13 -6.96 -9.70 -12.73
C LEU A 13 -7.52 -8.43 -12.05
N LEU A 14 -7.39 -7.26 -12.68
CA LEU A 14 -7.93 -6.01 -12.14
C LEU A 14 -9.46 -6.04 -12.05
N ALA A 15 -10.14 -6.71 -12.98
CA ALA A 15 -11.58 -6.91 -12.92
C ALA A 15 -11.98 -7.83 -11.74
N GLU A 16 -11.20 -8.87 -11.47
CA GLU A 16 -11.39 -9.76 -10.31
C GLU A 16 -11.19 -9.01 -8.99
N ILE A 17 -10.09 -8.27 -8.85
CA ILE A 17 -9.83 -7.40 -7.67
C ILE A 17 -11.03 -6.47 -7.45
N LYS A 18 -11.51 -5.79 -8.51
CA LYS A 18 -12.68 -4.91 -8.40
C LYS A 18 -13.92 -5.67 -7.94
N ALA A 19 -14.19 -6.85 -8.49
CA ALA A 19 -15.40 -7.60 -8.13
C ALA A 19 -15.36 -8.13 -6.69
N ALA A 20 -14.20 -8.60 -6.23
CA ALA A 20 -14.05 -9.24 -4.93
C ALA A 20 -13.76 -8.25 -3.79
N GLU A 21 -12.91 -7.25 -4.05
CA GLU A 21 -12.33 -6.40 -2.99
C GLU A 21 -12.98 -5.01 -2.88
N LEU A 22 -13.88 -4.63 -3.80
CA LEU A 22 -14.52 -3.31 -3.76
C LEU A 22 -15.22 -3.02 -2.41
N PRO A 23 -15.92 -3.97 -1.75
CA PRO A 23 -16.55 -3.70 -0.45
C PRO A 23 -15.54 -3.28 0.64
N VAL A 24 -14.38 -3.96 0.72
CA VAL A 24 -13.35 -3.61 1.71
C VAL A 24 -12.63 -2.31 1.33
N ILE A 25 -12.44 -2.06 0.03
CA ILE A 25 -11.87 -0.79 -0.48
C ILE A 25 -12.76 0.40 -0.11
N GLN A 26 -14.09 0.29 -0.30
CA GLN A 26 -15.05 1.33 0.05
C GLN A 26 -15.11 1.58 1.56
N LEU A 27 -15.14 0.50 2.36
CA LEU A 27 -15.10 0.59 3.82
C LEU A 27 -13.84 1.33 4.29
N LEU A 28 -12.67 0.91 3.82
CA LEU A 28 -11.39 1.51 4.18
C LEU A 28 -11.32 2.96 3.70
N GLY A 29 -11.71 3.24 2.46
CA GLY A 29 -11.73 4.59 1.89
C GLY A 29 -12.53 5.57 2.75
N GLY A 30 -13.76 5.22 3.13
CA GLY A 30 -14.57 6.07 4.00
C GLY A 30 -13.93 6.34 5.37
N SER A 31 -13.45 5.29 6.02
CA SER A 31 -12.80 5.38 7.34
C SER A 31 -11.47 6.17 7.31
N ILE A 32 -10.71 6.05 6.21
CA ILE A 32 -9.48 6.80 5.96
C ILE A 32 -9.81 8.27 5.68
N GLY A 33 -10.85 8.56 4.90
CA GLY A 33 -11.33 9.92 4.66
C GLY A 33 -11.65 10.63 5.97
N GLN A 34 -12.35 9.95 6.89
CA GLN A 34 -12.64 10.46 8.23
C GLN A 34 -11.37 10.70 9.07
N SER A 35 -10.43 9.76 9.03
CA SER A 35 -9.14 9.88 9.72
C SER A 35 -8.37 11.11 9.23
N ILE A 36 -8.26 11.29 7.91
CA ILE A 36 -7.55 12.43 7.31
C ILE A 36 -8.26 13.76 7.65
N ALA A 37 -9.59 13.79 7.56
CA ALA A 37 -10.38 14.96 7.96
C ALA A 37 -10.17 15.35 9.43
N SER A 38 -9.82 14.37 10.28
CA SER A 38 -9.51 14.57 11.70
C SER A 38 -8.01 14.83 11.98
N GLY A 39 -7.20 15.04 10.93
CA GLY A 39 -5.76 15.32 11.04
C GLY A 39 -4.85 14.10 11.09
N GLY A 40 -5.38 12.90 10.81
CA GLY A 40 -4.61 11.66 10.72
C GLY A 40 -3.81 11.52 9.43
N ILE A 41 -2.78 10.68 9.46
CA ILE A 41 -1.93 10.34 8.32
C ILE A 41 -2.13 8.87 7.92
N VAL A 42 -2.09 8.59 6.62
CA VAL A 42 -1.98 7.21 6.13
C VAL A 42 -0.51 6.89 5.90
N HIS A 43 -0.02 5.86 6.58
CA HIS A 43 1.35 5.38 6.44
C HIS A 43 1.38 4.17 5.52
N LEU A 44 2.48 4.03 4.77
CA LEU A 44 2.63 2.98 3.78
C LEU A 44 4.00 2.33 3.90
N PHE A 45 4.05 1.01 3.93
CA PHE A 45 5.30 0.27 3.97
C PHE A 45 5.22 -0.93 3.02
N GLY A 46 6.31 -1.23 2.33
CA GLY A 46 6.45 -2.48 1.59
C GLY A 46 7.91 -2.87 1.49
N SER A 47 8.23 -4.15 1.52
CA SER A 47 9.62 -4.63 1.40
C SER A 47 9.96 -5.09 -0.02
N GLY A 48 11.24 -5.00 -0.40
CA GLY A 48 11.69 -5.37 -1.74
C GLY A 48 10.92 -4.56 -2.78
N HIS A 49 10.48 -5.16 -3.88
CA HIS A 49 9.70 -4.45 -4.92
C HIS A 49 8.37 -3.85 -4.41
N SER A 50 7.81 -4.36 -3.30
CA SER A 50 6.56 -3.83 -2.74
C SER A 50 6.69 -2.38 -2.21
N HIS A 51 7.92 -1.89 -1.98
CA HIS A 51 8.16 -0.49 -1.63
C HIS A 51 7.70 0.48 -2.73
N MET A 52 7.64 0.03 -4.00
CA MET A 52 7.16 0.84 -5.11
C MET A 52 5.72 1.30 -4.93
N ALA A 53 4.85 0.46 -4.34
CA ALA A 53 3.47 0.84 -4.07
C ALA A 53 3.39 1.94 -3.00
N ALA A 54 4.26 1.89 -1.99
CA ALA A 54 4.37 2.96 -0.99
C ALA A 54 4.87 4.27 -1.61
N ASN A 55 5.86 4.19 -2.51
CA ASN A 55 6.40 5.36 -3.20
C ASN A 55 5.43 5.97 -4.22
N GLU A 56 4.62 5.15 -4.89
CA GLU A 56 3.76 5.61 -5.97
C GLU A 56 2.73 6.64 -5.50
N VAL A 57 2.17 6.51 -4.31
CA VAL A 57 1.19 7.49 -3.80
C VAL A 57 1.83 8.64 -3.00
N PHE A 58 3.15 8.58 -2.77
CA PHE A 58 3.87 9.54 -1.95
C PHE A 58 4.28 10.78 -2.76
N VAL A 59 3.75 11.94 -2.37
CA VAL A 59 4.16 13.28 -2.86
C VAL A 59 4.19 13.41 -4.40
N ARG A 60 3.07 13.13 -5.06
CA ARG A 60 2.91 13.36 -6.52
C ARG A 60 1.58 14.01 -6.85
N ALA A 61 1.43 14.44 -8.11
CA ALA A 61 0.18 14.98 -8.60
C ALA A 61 -0.94 13.93 -8.53
N GLY A 62 -2.14 14.35 -8.11
CA GLY A 62 -3.32 13.50 -8.00
C GLY A 62 -3.42 12.71 -6.70
N THR A 63 -2.46 12.82 -5.78
CA THR A 63 -2.48 12.07 -4.50
C THR A 63 -2.79 12.96 -3.31
N ILE A 64 -3.34 12.36 -2.27
CA ILE A 64 -3.58 12.99 -0.96
C ILE A 64 -2.22 13.30 -0.30
N THR A 65 -2.05 14.52 0.20
CA THR A 65 -0.81 14.96 0.87
C THR A 65 -0.61 14.29 2.23
N ALA A 66 -1.69 13.95 2.93
CA ALA A 66 -1.71 13.27 4.23
C ALA A 66 -1.32 11.77 4.15
N VAL A 67 -0.37 11.42 3.29
CA VAL A 67 0.11 10.06 3.04
C VAL A 67 1.62 10.04 3.15
N ARG A 68 2.19 9.09 3.90
CA ARG A 68 3.63 8.99 4.12
C ARG A 68 4.17 7.59 3.87
N ALA A 69 5.12 7.47 2.95
CA ALA A 69 5.89 6.25 2.77
C ALA A 69 6.92 6.08 3.91
N ILE A 70 6.88 4.94 4.58
CA ILE A 70 7.85 4.53 5.60
C ILE A 70 8.96 3.75 4.90
N TRP A 71 10.20 4.18 5.12
CA TRP A 71 11.40 3.56 4.56
C TRP A 71 11.31 3.36 3.03
N PRO A 72 11.14 4.46 2.26
CA PRO A 72 10.95 4.41 0.80
C PRO A 72 12.20 3.97 0.01
N ARG A 73 13.39 3.99 0.65
CA ARG A 73 14.66 3.58 0.05
C ARG A 73 15.24 2.38 0.80
N GLN A 74 14.98 1.18 0.30
CA GLN A 74 15.57 -0.04 0.83
C GLN A 74 16.81 -0.41 0.05
N GLU A 75 17.97 -0.28 0.68
CA GLU A 75 19.28 -0.60 0.09
C GLU A 75 19.50 -2.12 -0.04
N THR A 76 18.71 -2.94 0.66
CA THR A 76 18.79 -4.40 0.60
C THR A 76 17.50 -5.10 1.03
N ASP A 77 17.18 -6.20 0.37
CA ASP A 77 16.11 -7.14 0.72
C ASP A 77 16.52 -8.14 1.82
N LYS A 78 17.81 -8.21 2.18
CA LYS A 78 18.34 -9.13 3.20
C LYS A 78 17.70 -8.92 4.57
N LEU A 79 17.31 -7.69 4.88
CA LEU A 79 16.64 -7.34 6.13
C LEU A 79 15.23 -7.90 6.22
N GLU A 80 14.61 -8.25 5.08
CA GLU A 80 13.22 -8.73 5.05
C GLU A 80 13.02 -9.99 5.90
N ARG A 81 14.08 -10.81 6.06
CA ARG A 81 14.08 -12.07 6.81
C ARG A 81 14.49 -11.93 8.27
N VAL A 82 14.72 -10.72 8.76
CA VAL A 82 15.17 -10.48 10.13
C VAL A 82 13.97 -10.09 11.01
N GLU A 83 13.75 -10.85 12.08
CA GLU A 83 12.74 -10.53 13.09
C GLU A 83 13.18 -9.38 14.01
N GLY A 84 12.20 -8.71 14.62
CA GLY A 84 12.40 -7.63 15.59
C GLY A 84 12.62 -6.24 14.96
N LEU A 85 12.51 -6.11 13.63
CA LEU A 85 12.77 -4.83 12.96
C LEU A 85 11.59 -3.86 12.96
N GLY A 86 10.37 -4.32 13.29
CA GLY A 86 9.15 -3.53 13.19
C GLY A 86 9.22 -2.17 13.89
N ASP A 87 9.64 -2.15 15.15
CA ASP A 87 9.72 -0.89 15.92
C ASP A 87 10.79 0.08 15.39
N ALA A 88 11.89 -0.46 14.85
CA ALA A 88 12.95 0.35 14.23
C ALA A 88 12.46 0.94 12.90
N VAL A 89 11.79 0.15 12.05
CA VAL A 89 11.20 0.61 10.79
C VAL A 89 10.19 1.72 11.04
N LEU A 90 9.33 1.58 12.04
CA LEU A 90 8.32 2.60 12.36
C LEU A 90 8.90 3.90 12.94
N LYS A 91 10.21 4.00 13.19
CA LYS A 91 10.87 5.29 13.52
C LYS A 91 11.06 6.19 12.30
N PHE A 92 11.00 5.64 11.09
CA PHE A 92 11.01 6.44 9.86
C PHE A 92 9.68 7.16 9.62
N GLY A 93 8.60 6.68 10.25
CA GLY A 93 7.31 7.36 10.29
C GLY A 93 7.01 7.96 11.66
N ASP A 94 5.84 8.59 11.76
CA ASP A 94 5.23 9.04 13.01
C ASP A 94 3.83 8.44 13.10
N VAL A 95 3.78 7.11 13.25
CA VAL A 95 2.54 6.33 13.32
C VAL A 95 1.87 6.53 14.67
N ARG A 96 0.62 7.01 14.68
CA ARG A 96 -0.16 7.33 15.88
C ARG A 96 -1.43 6.47 16.02
N PRO A 97 -2.03 6.40 17.22
CA PRO A 97 -3.30 5.70 17.42
C PRO A 97 -4.41 6.23 16.49
N GLY A 98 -5.22 5.33 15.94
CA GLY A 98 -6.32 5.66 15.03
C GLY A 98 -5.90 5.98 13.58
N GLU A 99 -4.60 6.12 13.30
CA GLU A 99 -4.08 6.25 11.94
C GLU A 99 -3.98 4.89 11.24
N TYR A 100 -3.77 4.91 9.91
CA TYR A 100 -3.72 3.70 9.09
C TYR A 100 -2.30 3.38 8.67
N LEU A 101 -1.94 2.10 8.68
CA LEU A 101 -0.73 1.59 8.04
C LEU A 101 -1.07 0.50 7.02
N PHE A 102 -0.74 0.74 5.76
CA PHE A 102 -0.75 -0.30 4.73
C PHE A 102 0.62 -0.98 4.69
N VAL A 103 0.59 -2.31 4.68
CA VAL A 103 1.76 -3.17 4.54
C VAL A 103 1.62 -4.00 3.27
N PHE A 104 2.42 -3.67 2.26
CA PHE A 104 2.48 -4.34 0.98
C PHE A 104 3.51 -5.48 1.02
N SER A 105 3.05 -6.70 0.75
CA SER A 105 3.93 -7.86 0.56
C SER A 105 3.21 -8.91 -0.26
N HIS A 106 3.77 -9.27 -1.43
CA HIS A 106 3.14 -10.26 -2.31
C HIS A 106 2.96 -11.60 -1.60
N SER A 107 4.00 -12.08 -0.92
CA SER A 107 3.96 -13.35 -0.20
C SER A 107 3.40 -13.22 1.22
N GLY A 108 3.68 -12.12 1.91
CA GLY A 108 3.28 -11.93 3.30
C GLY A 108 3.85 -12.98 4.27
N ILE A 109 4.96 -13.64 3.91
CA ILE A 109 5.54 -14.75 4.72
C ILE A 109 6.77 -14.34 5.52
N ASN A 110 7.42 -13.23 5.15
CA ASN A 110 8.69 -12.83 5.73
C ASN A 110 8.49 -12.06 7.06
N PRO A 111 9.41 -12.23 8.02
CA PRO A 111 9.42 -11.51 9.29
C PRO A 111 9.15 -10.01 9.24
N MET A 112 9.91 -9.24 8.46
CA MET A 112 9.89 -7.78 8.58
C MET A 112 8.52 -7.14 8.29
N PRO A 113 7.80 -7.48 7.20
CA PRO A 113 6.43 -6.97 7.00
C PRO A 113 5.48 -7.32 8.15
N ILE A 114 5.57 -8.53 8.70
CA ILE A 114 4.73 -8.97 9.81
C ILE A 114 5.07 -8.20 11.09
N ASP A 115 6.35 -8.03 11.40
CA ASP A 115 6.80 -7.25 12.56
C ASP A 115 6.34 -5.79 12.49
N VAL A 116 6.43 -5.18 11.30
CA VAL A 116 5.95 -3.82 11.05
C VAL A 116 4.46 -3.70 11.33
N ALA A 117 3.65 -4.64 10.82
CA ALA A 117 2.21 -4.68 11.11
C ALA A 117 1.94 -4.84 12.62
N LEU A 118 2.59 -5.81 13.27
CA LEU A 118 2.40 -6.05 14.71
C LEU A 118 2.84 -4.84 15.56
N ALA A 119 3.94 -4.17 15.20
CA ALA A 119 4.41 -2.98 15.89
C ALA A 119 3.44 -1.80 15.74
N ALA A 120 2.88 -1.59 14.55
CA ALA A 120 1.91 -0.52 14.30
C ALA A 120 0.61 -0.77 15.07
N LYS A 121 0.14 -2.03 15.10
CA LYS A 121 -1.02 -2.44 15.88
C LYS A 121 -0.81 -2.21 17.38
N ARG A 122 0.38 -2.50 17.91
CA ARG A 122 0.74 -2.18 19.31
C ARG A 122 0.70 -0.68 19.61
N ARG A 123 0.93 0.18 18.60
CA ARG A 123 0.82 1.65 18.71
C ARG A 123 -0.61 2.16 18.52
N GLY A 124 -1.59 1.26 18.34
CA GLY A 124 -3.00 1.62 18.16
C GLY A 124 -3.37 2.07 16.74
N ALA A 125 -2.49 1.87 15.76
CA ALA A 125 -2.84 2.10 14.36
C ALA A 125 -3.68 0.95 13.81
N VAL A 126 -4.55 1.25 12.84
CA VAL A 126 -5.29 0.28 12.06
C VAL A 126 -4.37 -0.26 10.96
N THR A 127 -4.24 -1.57 10.88
CA THR A 127 -3.28 -2.23 9.98
C THR A 127 -3.98 -2.92 8.82
N VAL A 128 -3.51 -2.65 7.60
CA VAL A 128 -4.06 -3.22 6.36
C VAL A 128 -2.95 -3.95 5.61
N ALA A 129 -3.12 -5.25 5.41
CA ALA A 129 -2.26 -6.03 4.54
C ALA A 129 -2.75 -5.96 3.09
N VAL A 130 -1.84 -5.81 2.14
CA VAL A 130 -2.14 -5.98 0.71
C VAL A 130 -1.13 -6.97 0.13
N GLY A 131 -1.63 -8.07 -0.43
CA GLY A 131 -0.80 -9.21 -0.83
C GLY A 131 -1.58 -10.26 -1.60
N SER A 132 -0.91 -11.32 -2.02
CA SER A 132 -1.57 -12.47 -2.66
C SER A 132 -1.82 -13.56 -1.63
N LYS A 133 -3.10 -13.86 -1.37
CA LYS A 133 -3.46 -15.00 -0.50
C LYS A 133 -3.04 -16.33 -1.13
N ALA A 134 -3.18 -16.44 -2.45
CA ALA A 134 -2.76 -17.61 -3.22
C ALA A 134 -1.25 -17.90 -3.06
N HIS A 135 -0.40 -16.87 -3.12
CA HIS A 135 1.02 -17.03 -2.87
C HIS A 135 1.31 -17.30 -1.39
N SER A 136 0.68 -16.54 -0.49
CA SER A 136 0.93 -16.70 0.94
C SER A 136 0.67 -18.12 1.41
N LEU A 137 -0.43 -18.74 0.98
CA LEU A 137 -0.82 -20.09 1.39
C LEU A 137 -0.03 -21.21 0.69
N SER A 138 0.64 -20.95 -0.44
CA SER A 138 1.34 -21.99 -1.20
C SER A 138 2.74 -22.31 -0.66
N VAL A 139 3.27 -21.50 0.26
CA VAL A 139 4.62 -21.66 0.83
C VAL A 139 4.62 -21.53 2.36
N PRO A 140 5.56 -22.17 3.07
CA PRO A 140 5.68 -22.05 4.53
C PRO A 140 5.93 -20.60 4.98
N GLY A 141 5.31 -20.20 6.09
CA GLY A 141 5.63 -18.95 6.79
C GLY A 141 7.05 -18.97 7.34
N ARG A 142 7.68 -17.79 7.49
CA ARG A 142 9.05 -17.66 8.01
C ARG A 142 9.15 -16.95 9.35
N HIS A 143 8.05 -16.44 9.89
CA HIS A 143 8.04 -15.82 11.20
C HIS A 143 7.82 -16.87 12.29
N SER A 144 8.61 -16.77 13.35
CA SER A 144 8.58 -17.59 14.57
C SER A 144 7.23 -17.68 15.26
N ASN A 145 6.35 -16.68 15.10
CA ASN A 145 5.01 -16.65 15.67
C ASN A 145 3.99 -17.45 14.84
N GLY A 146 4.41 -18.03 13.72
CA GLY A 146 3.58 -18.84 12.81
C GLY A 146 2.59 -18.05 11.96
N LYS A 147 2.50 -16.72 12.13
CA LYS A 147 1.56 -15.88 11.40
C LYS A 147 2.06 -15.53 10.01
N ARG A 148 1.11 -15.25 9.13
CA ARG A 148 1.27 -14.55 7.86
C ARG A 148 0.82 -13.11 8.01
N LEU A 149 1.23 -12.26 7.07
CA LEU A 149 0.92 -10.83 7.13
C LEU A 149 -0.59 -10.56 7.21
N PHE A 150 -1.40 -11.26 6.41
CA PHE A 150 -2.86 -11.09 6.45
C PHE A 150 -3.50 -11.53 7.77
N GLU A 151 -2.82 -12.36 8.57
CA GLU A 151 -3.25 -12.80 9.91
C GLU A 151 -2.74 -11.86 11.02
N ALA A 152 -1.76 -11.02 10.70
CA ALA A 152 -1.20 -10.03 11.61
C ALA A 152 -1.94 -8.69 11.54
N CYS A 153 -2.56 -8.37 10.40
CA CYS A 153 -3.30 -7.13 10.17
C CYS A 153 -4.78 -7.20 10.58
N ASP A 154 -5.42 -6.03 10.71
CA ASP A 154 -6.86 -5.89 10.97
C ASP A 154 -7.69 -6.13 9.70
N TYR A 155 -7.18 -5.68 8.57
CA TYR A 155 -7.77 -5.86 7.25
C TYR A 155 -6.77 -6.49 6.28
N PHE A 156 -7.31 -7.16 5.28
CA PHE A 156 -6.54 -7.70 4.16
C PHE A 156 -7.29 -7.38 2.86
N ILE A 157 -6.53 -6.94 1.85
CA ILE A 157 -7.01 -6.78 0.47
C ILE A 157 -6.21 -7.75 -0.38
N ASP A 158 -6.89 -8.72 -0.99
CA ASP A 158 -6.25 -9.72 -1.84
C ASP A 158 -5.98 -9.15 -3.22
N THR A 159 -4.75 -9.33 -3.72
CA THR A 159 -4.42 -8.95 -5.09
C THR A 159 -4.90 -9.98 -6.11
N HIS A 160 -5.26 -11.20 -5.67
CA HIS A 160 -5.59 -12.35 -6.53
C HIS A 160 -4.46 -12.75 -7.49
N VAL A 161 -3.27 -12.13 -7.37
CA VAL A 161 -2.11 -12.44 -8.20
C VAL A 161 -1.68 -13.88 -7.89
N PRO A 162 -1.40 -14.72 -8.90
CA PRO A 162 -1.07 -16.12 -8.68
C PRO A 162 0.24 -16.30 -7.88
N ALA A 163 0.37 -17.48 -7.29
CA ALA A 163 1.61 -17.91 -6.65
C ALA A 163 2.77 -17.84 -7.65
N GLY A 164 3.75 -16.98 -7.35
CA GLY A 164 4.96 -16.80 -8.14
C GLY A 164 5.06 -15.41 -8.76
N ASP A 165 3.99 -14.61 -8.66
CA ASP A 165 3.91 -13.27 -9.27
C ASP A 165 4.22 -13.31 -10.78
N ALA A 166 3.44 -14.11 -11.50
CA ALA A 166 3.63 -14.29 -12.94
C ALA A 166 2.31 -14.66 -13.62
N LEU A 167 1.93 -13.92 -14.66
CA LEU A 167 0.67 -14.10 -15.39
C LEU A 167 0.79 -14.96 -16.64
N LEU A 168 2.00 -15.14 -17.16
CA LEU A 168 2.26 -15.81 -18.43
C LEU A 168 3.05 -17.10 -18.23
N ALA A 169 2.80 -18.08 -19.08
CA ALA A 169 3.53 -19.34 -19.16
C ALA A 169 3.54 -19.83 -20.62
N GLU A 170 4.58 -20.56 -21.00
CA GLU A 170 4.78 -21.12 -22.35
C GLU A 170 5.18 -22.59 -22.24
N ALA A 171 4.65 -23.45 -23.12
CA ALA A 171 4.92 -24.90 -23.03
C ALA A 171 6.42 -25.24 -23.21
N SER A 172 7.16 -24.41 -23.94
CA SER A 172 8.60 -24.58 -24.19
C SER A 172 9.49 -24.02 -23.09
N PHE A 173 8.94 -23.37 -22.05
CA PHE A 173 9.71 -22.71 -21.00
C PHE A 173 9.15 -23.06 -19.60
N PRO A 174 9.95 -23.64 -18.70
CA PRO A 174 9.44 -24.19 -17.44
C PRO A 174 9.08 -23.14 -16.38
N TYR A 175 9.33 -21.86 -16.63
CA TYR A 175 9.10 -20.79 -15.67
C TYR A 175 8.00 -19.83 -16.16
N ALA A 176 7.13 -19.44 -15.25
CA ALA A 176 6.17 -18.36 -15.50
C ALA A 176 6.86 -16.99 -15.47
N TYR A 177 6.31 -16.01 -16.18
CA TYR A 177 6.84 -14.64 -16.26
C TYR A 177 5.71 -13.60 -16.40
N GLY A 178 6.07 -12.32 -16.41
CA GLY A 178 5.12 -11.21 -16.47
C GLY A 178 4.48 -10.94 -15.11
N PRO A 179 5.21 -10.28 -14.18
CA PRO A 179 4.72 -9.99 -12.83
C PRO A 179 3.60 -8.98 -12.83
N ALA A 180 2.71 -9.08 -11.83
CA ALA A 180 1.50 -8.26 -11.73
C ALA A 180 1.31 -7.62 -10.36
N SER A 181 2.04 -8.07 -9.34
CA SER A 181 1.87 -7.63 -7.95
C SER A 181 1.96 -6.11 -7.79
N THR A 182 2.97 -5.46 -8.40
CA THR A 182 3.14 -4.01 -8.32
C THR A 182 1.96 -3.26 -8.93
N ALA A 183 1.49 -3.69 -10.11
CA ALA A 183 0.33 -3.06 -10.76
C ALA A 183 -0.93 -3.22 -9.89
N ALA A 184 -1.17 -4.42 -9.36
CA ALA A 184 -2.28 -4.69 -8.47
C ALA A 184 -2.22 -3.84 -7.19
N PHE A 185 -1.05 -3.76 -6.53
CA PHE A 185 -0.86 -2.93 -5.33
C PHE A 185 -1.14 -1.45 -5.61
N VAL A 186 -0.58 -0.90 -6.68
CA VAL A 186 -0.78 0.49 -7.08
C VAL A 186 -2.26 0.76 -7.39
N THR A 187 -2.93 -0.12 -8.12
CA THR A 187 -4.36 0.04 -8.42
C THR A 187 -5.20 0.01 -7.16
N ILE A 188 -4.93 -0.92 -6.23
CA ILE A 188 -5.67 -1.04 -4.97
C ILE A 188 -5.51 0.22 -4.12
N ILE A 189 -4.27 0.68 -3.88
CA ILE A 189 -4.07 1.85 -3.01
C ILE A 189 -4.65 3.13 -3.63
N GLN A 190 -4.54 3.31 -4.95
CA GLN A 190 -5.16 4.45 -5.63
C GLN A 190 -6.70 4.40 -5.55
N ALA A 191 -7.31 3.21 -5.66
CA ALA A 191 -8.76 3.05 -5.48
C ALA A 191 -9.20 3.40 -4.05
N VAL A 192 -8.46 2.96 -3.02
CA VAL A 192 -8.73 3.34 -1.63
C VAL A 192 -8.62 4.84 -1.42
N MET A 193 -7.59 5.49 -1.98
CA MET A 193 -7.42 6.94 -1.87
C MET A 193 -8.54 7.70 -2.61
N ALA A 194 -9.02 7.18 -3.74
CA ALA A 194 -10.15 7.76 -4.45
C ALA A 194 -11.44 7.72 -3.62
N GLU A 195 -11.72 6.59 -2.95
CA GLU A 195 -12.86 6.48 -2.02
C GLU A 195 -12.71 7.42 -0.81
N ALA A 196 -11.49 7.61 -0.29
CA ALA A 196 -11.24 8.59 0.78
C ALA A 196 -11.49 10.05 0.32
N VAL A 197 -11.08 10.40 -0.89
CA VAL A 197 -11.39 11.71 -1.50
C VAL A 197 -12.89 11.87 -1.67
N HIS A 198 -13.58 10.87 -2.21
CA HIS A 198 -15.03 10.91 -2.39
C HIS A 198 -15.76 11.11 -1.07
N TRP A 199 -15.41 10.34 -0.03
CA TRP A 199 -15.99 10.48 1.30
C TRP A 199 -15.78 11.88 1.88
N MET A 200 -14.57 12.45 1.77
CA MET A 200 -14.29 13.80 2.27
C MET A 200 -15.17 14.86 1.59
N LEU A 201 -15.34 14.76 0.26
CA LEU A 201 -16.19 15.67 -0.51
C LEU A 201 -17.67 15.57 -0.10
N GLU A 202 -18.21 14.36 0.01
CA GLU A 202 -19.61 14.13 0.44
C GLU A 202 -19.88 14.64 1.87
N ASN A 203 -18.84 14.76 2.69
CA ASN A 203 -18.94 15.24 4.08
C ASN A 203 -18.46 16.69 4.26
N GLY A 204 -18.24 17.44 3.17
CA GLY A 204 -17.95 18.87 3.22
C GLY A 204 -16.51 19.26 3.59
N PHE A 205 -15.55 18.33 3.46
CA PHE A 205 -14.12 18.60 3.66
C PHE A 205 -13.42 18.89 2.32
N ASP A 206 -12.43 19.81 2.30
CA ASP A 206 -11.52 20.03 1.16
C ASP A 206 -10.38 18.97 1.21
N PRO A 207 -10.37 17.97 0.32
CA PRO A 207 -9.35 16.92 0.34
C PRO A 207 -7.96 17.52 0.05
N PRO A 208 -6.91 17.14 0.79
CA PRO A 208 -5.56 17.68 0.61
C PRO A 208 -4.85 17.07 -0.61
N VAL A 209 -5.53 17.00 -1.76
CA VAL A 209 -5.02 16.44 -3.01
C VAL A 209 -4.06 17.43 -3.67
N ARG A 210 -2.89 16.94 -4.04
CA ARG A 210 -1.87 17.67 -4.79
C ARG A 210 -2.25 17.78 -6.24
N VAL A 211 -1.98 18.93 -6.84
CA VAL A 211 -2.23 19.20 -8.25
C VAL A 211 -0.92 19.12 -9.02
N SER A 212 -0.96 18.80 -10.31
CA SER A 212 0.24 18.92 -11.14
C SER A 212 0.75 20.36 -11.10
N ARG A 213 2.04 20.57 -10.81
CA ARG A 213 2.65 21.92 -10.83
C ARG A 213 2.53 22.59 -12.20
N ASN A 214 2.33 21.80 -13.27
CA ASN A 214 2.11 22.29 -14.62
C ASN A 214 0.66 22.78 -14.89
N MET A 215 -0.23 22.69 -13.91
CA MET A 215 -1.60 23.22 -14.01
C MET A 215 -1.71 24.57 -13.28
N PRO A 216 -2.60 25.47 -13.72
CA PRO A 216 -2.86 26.72 -13.02
C PRO A 216 -3.17 26.52 -11.53
N GLY A 217 -2.48 27.26 -10.66
CA GLY A 217 -2.60 27.16 -9.20
C GLY A 217 -1.97 25.90 -8.57
N GLY A 218 -1.26 25.08 -9.37
CA GLY A 218 -0.64 23.85 -8.91
C GLY A 218 0.46 24.06 -7.86
N ASP A 219 1.37 25.01 -8.12
CA ASP A 219 2.44 25.37 -7.16
C ASP A 219 1.84 25.89 -5.85
N GLU A 220 0.98 26.90 -5.91
CA GLU A 220 0.36 27.57 -4.75
C GLU A 220 -0.38 26.59 -3.84
N ARG A 221 -1.21 25.70 -4.42
CA ARG A 221 -1.92 24.67 -3.64
C ARG A 221 -0.94 23.68 -3.01
N ASN A 222 0.03 23.20 -3.78
CA ASN A 222 0.97 22.18 -3.32
C ASN A 222 1.89 22.68 -2.22
N ASP A 223 2.31 23.94 -2.29
CA ASP A 223 3.16 24.59 -1.30
C ASP A 223 2.33 24.87 -0.02
N ARG A 224 1.07 25.34 -0.13
CA ARG A 224 0.14 25.44 1.01
C ARG A 224 -0.04 24.10 1.73
N LEU A 225 -0.22 23.02 0.98
CA LEU A 225 -0.35 21.68 1.53
C LEU A 225 0.96 21.19 2.15
N GLY A 226 2.11 21.51 1.54
CA GLY A 226 3.42 21.21 2.11
C GLY A 226 3.59 21.84 3.50
N GLU A 227 3.30 23.14 3.62
CA GLU A 227 3.36 23.87 4.89
C GLU A 227 2.43 23.27 5.96
N LEU A 228 1.23 22.85 5.57
CA LEU A 228 0.26 22.24 6.49
C LEU A 228 0.75 20.90 7.05
N TYR A 229 1.40 20.07 6.23
CA TYR A 229 1.73 18.68 6.59
C TYR A 229 3.19 18.43 6.96
N LYS A 230 4.13 19.36 6.69
CA LYS A 230 5.57 19.14 6.91
C LYS A 230 5.97 18.79 8.34
N HIS A 231 5.16 19.18 9.32
CA HIS A 231 5.38 18.83 10.73
C HIS A 231 5.15 17.33 11.04
N ARG A 232 4.39 16.61 10.21
CA ARG A 232 4.18 15.15 10.27
C ARG A 232 4.94 14.41 9.17
N ILE A 233 5.17 15.08 8.03
CA ILE A 233 5.78 14.55 6.81
C ILE A 233 6.94 15.49 6.41
N PRO A 234 8.11 15.40 7.07
CA PRO A 234 9.24 16.31 6.84
C PRO A 234 9.73 16.36 5.39
N GLU A 235 9.44 15.33 4.59
CA GLU A 235 9.78 15.24 3.18
C GLU A 235 9.02 16.25 2.28
N LEU A 236 8.05 16.98 2.84
CA LEU A 236 7.30 18.06 2.17
C LEU A 236 7.93 19.45 2.30
N GLY A 237 8.98 19.60 3.12
CA GLY A 237 9.64 20.89 3.43
C GLY A 237 11.06 21.00 2.91
#